data_AF-A0A7V8XMX9-F1
#
_entry.id   AF-A0A7V8XMX9-F1
#
_cell.length_a   1.000
_cell.length_b   1.000
_cell.length_c   1.000
_cell.angle_alpha   90.00
_cell.angle_beta   90.00
_cell.angle_gamma   90.00
#
_symmetry.space_group_name_H-M   'P 1'
#
loop_
_entity.id
_entity.type
_entity.pdbx_description
1 polymer ?
#
loop_
_entity_poly.entity_id
_entity_poly.type
_entity_poly.pdbx_seq_one_letter_code
_entity_poly.pdbx_strand_id
1 'polypeptide(L)'
;MIYEVFRQERKGQPFVHGGSFHAPDQAFADAYAREFYARRQESVALWVVAREQILEIDEFPDEFDLKYRRVDGYSIKARLKEARERVGSTERARAERVGSTERARAEAAAVPPPERE
;
A
#
# COMPACT_ATOMS: atom_id res chain seq x y z
N MET A 1 31.76 -26.07 -2.50
CA MET A 1 30.84 -24.94 -2.75
C MET A 1 29.49 -25.48 -3.22
N ILE A 2 28.38 -24.79 -2.98
CA ILE A 2 27.05 -25.18 -3.51
C ILE A 2 26.76 -24.37 -4.76
N TYR A 3 26.22 -25.03 -5.78
CA TYR A 3 25.77 -24.42 -7.02
C TYR A 3 24.28 -24.66 -7.22
N GLU A 4 23.59 -23.65 -7.71
CA GLU A 4 22.21 -23.71 -8.18
C GLU A 4 22.19 -23.85 -9.70
N VAL A 5 21.30 -24.71 -10.20
CA VAL A 5 21.08 -24.89 -11.64
C VAL A 5 19.70 -24.41 -12.01
N PHE A 6 19.64 -23.53 -13.01
CA PHE A 6 18.40 -23.16 -13.67
C PHE A 6 18.43 -23.68 -15.09
N ARG A 7 17.34 -24.31 -15.52
CA ARG A 7 17.22 -24.94 -16.83
C ARG A 7 16.12 -24.31 -17.66
N GLN A 8 16.36 -24.18 -18.95
CA GLN A 8 15.35 -23.79 -19.92
C GLN A 8 15.02 -25.02 -20.77
N GLU A 9 13.80 -25.54 -20.68
CA GLU A 9 13.40 -26.76 -21.42
C GLU A 9 13.16 -26.48 -22.91
N ARG A 10 12.65 -25.29 -23.26
CA ARG A 10 12.36 -24.88 -24.64
C ARG A 10 12.80 -23.44 -24.87
N LYS A 11 13.25 -23.12 -26.08
CA LYS A 11 13.65 -21.76 -26.45
C LYS A 11 12.50 -20.77 -26.18
N GLY A 12 12.80 -19.69 -25.47
CA GLY A 12 11.84 -18.64 -25.13
C GLY A 12 11.04 -18.87 -23.85
N GLN A 13 11.18 -20.02 -23.18
CA GLN A 13 10.62 -20.23 -21.84
C GLN A 13 11.53 -19.61 -20.76
N PRO A 14 10.99 -19.24 -19.59
CA PRO A 14 11.83 -18.83 -18.48
C PRO A 14 12.75 -19.97 -18.03
N PHE A 15 13.88 -19.59 -17.43
CA PHE A 15 14.71 -20.53 -16.71
C PHE A 15 14.00 -20.92 -15.41
N VAL A 16 13.90 -22.22 -15.16
CA VAL A 16 13.28 -22.79 -13.95
C VAL A 16 14.36 -23.44 -13.12
N HIS A 17 14.29 -23.27 -11.80
CA HIS A 17 15.20 -23.95 -10.88
C HIS A 17 15.06 -25.47 -11.02
N GLY A 18 16.16 -26.13 -11.36
CA GLY A 18 16.22 -27.58 -11.56
C GLY A 18 16.77 -28.33 -10.34
N GLY A 19 17.53 -27.64 -9.48
CA GLY A 19 18.11 -28.21 -8.27
C GLY A 19 19.45 -27.60 -7.89
N SER A 20 20.09 -28.20 -6.89
CA SER A 20 21.38 -27.78 -6.37
C SER A 20 22.34 -28.96 -6.24
N PHE A 21 23.64 -28.71 -6.33
CA PHE A 21 24.66 -29.72 -6.08
C PHE A 21 25.96 -29.12 -5.52
N HIS A 22 26.81 -29.97 -4.97
CA HIS A 22 28.14 -29.60 -4.48
C HIS A 22 29.21 -29.82 -5.54
N ALA A 23 30.07 -28.81 -5.73
CA ALA A 23 31.25 -28.90 -6.57
C ALA A 23 32.45 -28.16 -5.95
N PRO A 24 33.69 -28.55 -6.32
CA PRO A 24 34.91 -27.90 -5.84
C PRO A 24 35.18 -26.55 -6.53
N ASP A 25 34.86 -26.42 -7.83
CA ASP A 25 35.08 -25.23 -8.64
C ASP A 25 34.02 -25.08 -9.75
N GLN A 26 34.05 -23.94 -10.46
CA GLN A 26 33.09 -23.62 -11.53
C GLN A 26 33.23 -24.56 -12.74
N ALA A 27 34.44 -24.95 -13.12
CA ALA A 27 34.66 -25.79 -14.30
C ALA A 27 34.07 -27.19 -14.10
N PHE A 28 34.24 -27.76 -12.90
CA PHE A 28 33.61 -29.00 -12.50
C PHE A 28 32.08 -28.85 -12.42
N ALA A 29 31.59 -27.74 -11.87
CA ALA A 29 30.16 -27.47 -11.80
C ALA A 29 29.51 -27.42 -13.20
N ASP A 30 30.14 -26.76 -14.17
CA ASP A 30 29.65 -26.68 -15.55
C ASP A 30 29.57 -28.05 -16.22
N ALA A 31 30.62 -28.88 -16.05
CA ALA A 31 30.64 -30.24 -16.59
C ALA A 31 29.55 -31.11 -15.97
N TYR A 32 29.41 -31.06 -14.64
CA TYR A 32 28.40 -31.81 -13.90
C TYR A 32 26.98 -31.38 -14.28
N ALA A 33 26.74 -30.07 -14.37
CA ALA A 33 25.44 -29.53 -14.76
C ALA A 33 25.02 -29.98 -16.17
N ARG A 34 25.94 -29.99 -17.13
CA ARG A 34 25.67 -30.49 -18.50
C ARG A 34 25.32 -31.97 -18.50
N GLU A 35 26.02 -32.77 -17.70
CA GLU A 35 25.80 -34.22 -17.65
C GLU A 35 24.45 -34.58 -17.03
N PHE A 36 24.03 -33.89 -15.97
CA PHE A 36 22.79 -34.26 -15.26
C PHE A 36 21.55 -33.50 -15.72
N TYR A 37 21.69 -32.27 -16.21
CA TYR A 37 20.55 -31.40 -16.52
C TYR A 37 20.35 -31.09 -18.01
N ALA A 38 21.31 -31.39 -18.90
CA ALA A 38 21.18 -31.11 -20.34
C ALA A 38 21.08 -32.36 -21.24
N ARG A 39 21.22 -33.57 -20.69
CA ARG A 39 21.16 -34.79 -21.50
C ARG A 39 19.77 -34.98 -22.12
N ARG A 40 19.73 -35.73 -23.23
CA ARG A 40 18.49 -36.15 -23.92
C ARG A 40 17.57 -35.02 -24.37
N GLN A 41 18.10 -33.81 -24.57
CA GLN A 41 17.31 -32.64 -24.97
C GLN A 41 16.24 -32.26 -23.93
N GLU A 42 16.45 -32.61 -22.66
CA GLU A 42 15.58 -32.16 -21.56
C GLU A 42 15.76 -30.66 -21.29
N SER A 43 16.83 -30.04 -21.79
CA SER A 43 17.07 -28.60 -21.69
C SER A 43 17.85 -28.06 -22.88
N VAL A 44 17.46 -26.87 -23.33
CA VAL A 44 18.12 -26.12 -24.42
C VAL A 44 19.19 -25.15 -23.92
N ALA A 45 19.14 -24.76 -22.65
CA ALA A 45 20.14 -23.89 -22.01
C ALA A 45 20.14 -24.11 -20.48
N LEU A 46 21.30 -23.84 -19.86
CA LEU A 46 21.50 -23.90 -18.42
C LEU A 46 22.14 -22.62 -17.91
N TRP A 47 21.74 -22.18 -16.72
CA TRP A 47 22.50 -21.26 -15.87
C TRP A 47 23.02 -22.04 -14.66
N VAL A 48 24.31 -21.89 -14.39
CA VAL A 48 24.99 -22.51 -13.25
C VAL A 48 25.60 -21.39 -12.44
N VAL A 49 25.16 -21.24 -11.20
CA VAL A 49 25.54 -20.09 -10.36
C VAL A 49 25.92 -20.60 -8.98
N ALA A 50 27.04 -20.13 -8.44
CA ALA A 50 27.39 -20.41 -7.05
C ALA A 50 26.32 -19.80 -6.12
N ARG A 51 25.84 -20.58 -5.14
CA ARG A 51 24.74 -20.16 -4.24
C ARG A 51 25.05 -18.83 -3.53
N GLU A 52 26.31 -18.61 -3.17
CA GLU A 52 26.79 -17.38 -2.54
C GLU A 52 26.64 -16.12 -3.40
N GLN A 53 26.43 -16.25 -4.71
CA GLN A 53 26.20 -15.14 -5.64
C GLN A 53 24.70 -14.84 -5.83
N ILE A 54 23.81 -15.64 -5.25
CA ILE A 54 22.36 -15.45 -5.33
C ILE A 54 21.91 -14.71 -4.07
N LEU A 55 21.33 -13.53 -4.27
CA LEU A 55 20.75 -12.74 -3.20
C LEU A 55 19.26 -13.05 -3.09
N GLU A 56 18.85 -13.53 -1.93
CA GLU A 56 17.45 -13.67 -1.57
C GLU A 56 16.91 -12.30 -1.15
N ILE A 57 15.77 -11.92 -1.72
CA ILE A 57 15.00 -10.74 -1.33
C ILE A 57 13.61 -11.25 -0.95
N ASP A 58 13.30 -11.21 0.33
CA ASP A 58 12.03 -11.65 0.92
C ASP A 58 11.20 -10.47 1.45
N GLU A 59 11.83 -9.31 1.67
CA GLU A 59 11.18 -8.08 2.08
C GLU A 59 10.58 -7.34 0.87
N PHE A 60 9.31 -7.62 0.60
CA PHE A 60 8.51 -6.85 -0.34
C PHE A 60 7.66 -5.85 0.45
N PRO A 61 7.64 -4.55 0.09
CA PRO A 61 6.67 -3.63 0.67
C PRO A 61 5.26 -4.16 0.39
N ASP A 62 4.43 -4.26 1.42
CA ASP A 62 3.04 -4.68 1.26
C ASP A 62 2.38 -3.78 0.21
N GLU A 63 1.84 -4.40 -0.84
CA GLU A 63 1.22 -3.70 -1.97
C GLU A 63 0.05 -2.83 -1.51
N PHE A 64 -0.47 -3.09 -0.30
CA PHE A 64 -1.53 -2.35 0.37
C PHE A 64 -1.06 -1.24 1.32
N ASP A 65 0.23 -1.13 1.63
CA ASP A 65 0.76 -0.07 2.51
C ASP A 65 0.93 1.28 1.78
N LEU A 66 0.90 1.24 0.44
CA LEU A 66 0.87 2.45 -0.38
C LEU A 66 -0.54 3.04 -0.39
N LYS A 67 -0.81 3.89 0.61
CA LYS A 67 -2.06 4.65 0.85
C LYS A 67 -2.67 5.37 -0.37
N TYR A 68 -1.90 5.53 -1.45
CA TYR A 68 -2.32 6.17 -2.71
C TYR A 68 -2.95 5.20 -3.74
N ARG A 69 -2.82 3.87 -3.56
CA ARG A 69 -3.39 2.86 -4.47
C ARG A 69 -4.82 2.45 -4.10
N ARG A 70 -5.28 2.73 -2.87
CA ARG A 70 -6.67 2.52 -2.45
C ARG A 70 -7.53 3.75 -2.76
N VAL A 71 -8.51 3.58 -3.65
CA VAL A 71 -9.59 4.56 -3.92
C VAL A 71 -10.37 4.91 -2.65
N ASP A 72 -10.31 4.04 -1.64
CA ASP A 72 -11.03 4.12 -0.38
C ASP A 72 -10.48 5.18 0.59
N GLY A 73 -9.25 5.69 0.35
CA GLY A 73 -8.54 6.59 1.27
C GLY A 73 -9.08 8.02 1.35
N TYR A 74 -9.95 8.43 0.43
CA TYR A 74 -10.56 9.76 0.41
C TYR A 74 -12.06 9.66 0.09
N SER A 75 -12.87 9.20 1.04
CA SER A 75 -14.32 9.32 0.93
C SER A 75 -14.72 10.80 0.93
N ILE A 76 -14.96 11.35 -0.27
CA ILE A 76 -15.49 12.70 -0.49
C ILE A 76 -16.75 12.94 0.36
N LYS A 77 -17.53 11.90 0.63
CA LYS A 77 -18.73 11.97 1.48
C LYS A 77 -18.41 12.38 2.93
N ALA A 78 -17.28 11.92 3.48
CA ALA A 78 -16.86 12.28 4.83
C ALA A 78 -16.53 13.78 4.92
N ARG A 79 -15.75 14.30 3.96
CA ARG A 79 -15.44 15.74 3.90
C ARG A 79 -16.66 16.60 3.62
N LEU A 80 -17.60 16.14 2.79
CA LEU A 80 -18.83 16.87 2.52
C LEU A 80 -19.75 16.94 3.74
N LYS A 81 -19.83 15.86 4.52
CA LYS A 81 -20.61 15.80 5.76
C LYS A 81 -20.01 16.75 6.80
N GLU A 82 -18.70 16.69 7.01
CA GLU A 82 -18.00 17.56 7.95
C GLU A 82 -18.12 19.04 7.57
N ALA A 83 -18.04 19.36 6.26
CA ALA A 83 -18.27 20.71 5.77
C ALA A 83 -19.72 21.18 5.99
N ARG A 84 -20.72 20.33 5.74
CA ARG A 84 -22.14 20.64 5.99
C ARG A 84 -22.45 20.84 7.47
N GLU A 85 -21.87 20.01 8.34
CA GLU A 85 -22.04 20.13 9.80
C GLU A 85 -21.42 21.42 10.33
N ARG A 86 -20.26 21.83 9.79
CA ARG A 86 -19.62 23.11 10.13
C ARG A 86 -20.46 24.32 9.68
N VAL A 87 -21.05 24.28 8.49
CA VAL A 87 -21.97 25.34 8.04
C VAL A 87 -23.23 25.36 8.91
N GLY A 88 -23.84 24.19 9.16
CA GLY A 88 -25.05 24.09 9.97
C GLY A 88 -24.85 24.52 11.43
N SER A 89 -23.69 24.25 12.05
CA SER A 89 -23.38 24.73 13.39
C SER A 89 -23.19 26.26 13.43
N THR A 90 -22.59 26.82 12.38
CA THR A 90 -22.41 28.27 12.22
C THR A 90 -23.75 28.99 12.04
N GLU A 91 -24.67 28.39 11.27
CA GLU A 91 -26.02 28.91 11.06
C GLU A 91 -26.88 28.85 12.33
N ARG A 92 -26.82 27.74 13.08
CA ARG A 92 -27.51 27.60 14.36
C ARG A 92 -27.00 28.61 15.40
N ALA A 93 -25.69 28.75 15.53
CA ALA A 93 -25.09 29.73 16.44
C ALA A 93 -25.43 31.18 16.07
N ARG A 94 -25.64 31.49 14.78
CA ARG A 94 -26.11 32.80 14.32
C ARG A 94 -27.59 33.01 14.67
N ALA A 95 -28.44 32.02 14.46
CA ALA A 95 -29.87 32.09 14.77
C ALA A 95 -30.12 32.26 16.29
N GLU A 96 -29.37 31.55 17.14
CA GLU A 96 -29.45 31.67 18.59
C GLU A 96 -29.05 33.06 19.09
N ARG A 97 -28.02 33.68 18.49
CA ARG A 97 -27.64 35.07 18.79
C ARG A 97 -28.72 36.07 18.38
N VAL A 98 -29.35 35.89 17.23
CA VAL A 98 -30.44 36.78 16.79
C VAL A 98 -31.63 36.65 17.75
N GLY A 99 -32.03 35.43 18.10
CA GLY A 99 -33.13 35.18 19.02
C GLY A 99 -32.87 35.68 20.45
N SER A 100 -31.63 35.59 20.97
CA SER A 100 -31.29 36.16 22.28
C SER A 100 -31.32 37.69 22.26
N THR A 101 -30.90 38.31 21.16
CA THR A 101 -30.96 39.77 20.97
C THR A 101 -32.41 40.27 20.89
N GLU A 102 -33.28 39.54 20.21
CA GLU A 102 -34.72 39.86 20.11
C GLU A 102 -35.44 39.68 21.45
N ARG A 103 -35.12 38.62 22.20
CA ARG A 103 -35.66 38.40 23.55
C ARG A 103 -35.23 39.49 24.53
N ALA A 104 -33.94 39.84 24.54
CA ALA A 104 -33.43 40.94 25.38
C ALA A 104 -34.10 42.28 25.05
N ARG A 105 -34.37 42.54 23.76
CA ARG A 105 -35.10 43.74 23.32
C ARG A 105 -36.56 43.73 23.74
N ALA A 106 -37.24 42.60 23.66
CA ALA A 106 -38.63 42.45 24.11
C ALA A 106 -38.76 42.59 25.64
N GLU A 107 -37.80 42.03 26.40
CA GLU A 107 -37.75 42.13 27.85
C GLU A 107 -37.47 43.56 28.32
N ALA A 108 -36.55 44.28 27.67
CA ALA A 108 -36.30 45.70 27.94
C ALA A 108 -37.51 46.60 27.62
N ALA A 109 -38.36 46.22 26.66
CA ALA A 109 -39.59 46.94 26.33
C ALA A 109 -40.75 46.62 27.30
N ALA A 110 -40.65 45.52 28.06
CA ALA A 110 -41.66 45.09 29.02
C ALA A 110 -41.41 45.62 30.45
N VAL A 111 -40.28 46.30 30.70
CA VAL A 111 -40.02 47.00 31.97
C VAL A 111 -40.80 48.31 31.97
N PRO A 112 -41.87 48.46 32.77
CA PRO A 112 -42.60 49.71 32.85
C PRO A 112 -41.72 50.81 33.48
N PRO A 113 -41.87 52.08 33.04
CA PRO A 113 -41.05 53.17 33.59
C PRO A 113 -41.30 53.33 35.09
N PRO A 114 -40.28 53.69 35.89
CA PRO A 114 -40.44 53.83 37.33
C PRO A 114 -41.43 54.94 37.65
N GLU A 115 -42.45 54.61 38.45
CA GLU A 115 -43.47 55.54 38.91
C GLU A 115 -42.79 56.69 39.68
N ARG A 116 -43.08 57.93 39.28
CA ARG A 116 -42.66 59.14 39.99
C ARG A 116 -43.75 59.55 40.97
N GLU A 117 -43.35 59.79 42.21
CA GLU A 117 -44.14 60.37 43.32
C GLU A 117 -44.87 61.67 42.94
#